data_AF-F8L1J4-F1
#
_entry.id   AF-F8L1J4-F1
#
_cell.length_a   1.000
_cell.length_b   1.000
_cell.length_c   1.000
_cell.angle_alpha   90.00
_cell.angle_beta   90.00
_cell.angle_gamma   90.00
#
_symmetry.space_group_name_H-M   'P 1'
#
loop_
_entity.id
_entity.type
_entity.pdbx_description
1 polymer ?
#
loop_
_entity_poly.entity_id
_entity_poly.type
_entity_poly.pdbx_seq_one_letter_code
_entity_poly.pdbx_strand_id
1 'polypeptide(L)' 'MQRCKAKSKRSGKQCKNYAIKNCGVCRMHGAKGGPKTKAGIIKCTIMPFKHGLYSKEVQEEIRSLKKLIVK' A
#
# COMPACT_ATOMS: atom_id res chain seq x y z
N MET A 1 -1.71 -13.12 20.59
CA MET A 1 -1.58 -12.79 19.14
C MET A 1 -1.53 -14.10 18.35
N GLN A 2 -2.42 -14.32 17.37
CA GLN A 2 -2.47 -15.57 16.61
C GLN A 2 -1.37 -15.61 15.53
N ARG A 3 -0.78 -16.78 15.27
CA ARG A 3 0.15 -16.99 14.13
C ARG A 3 -0.62 -17.17 12.81
N CYS A 4 0.02 -16.81 11.72
CA CYS A 4 -0.49 -17.04 10.37
C CYS A 4 -0.67 -18.54 10.09
N LYS A 5 -1.87 -18.93 9.68
CA LYS A 5 -2.21 -20.33 9.38
C LYS A 5 -1.61 -20.86 8.07
N ALA A 6 -1.16 -19.98 7.17
CA ALA A 6 -0.55 -20.37 5.90
C ALA A 6 0.82 -21.06 6.08
N LYS A 7 1.21 -21.89 5.11
CA LYS A 7 2.55 -22.49 5.02
C LYS A 7 3.48 -21.58 4.20
N SER A 8 4.74 -21.47 4.64
CA SER A 8 5.78 -20.76 3.89
C SER A 8 6.10 -21.49 2.59
N LYS A 9 6.06 -20.79 1.47
CA LYS A 9 6.42 -21.36 0.15
C LYS A 9 7.82 -21.98 0.12
N ARG A 10 8.81 -21.36 0.78
CA ARG A 10 10.22 -21.80 0.74
C ARG A 10 10.48 -23.06 1.58
N SER A 11 9.79 -23.20 2.72
CA SER A 11 10.10 -24.26 3.70
C SER A 11 9.00 -25.31 3.86
N GLY A 12 7.79 -25.06 3.34
CA GLY A 12 6.61 -25.90 3.56
C GLY A 12 6.07 -25.89 5.00
N LYS A 13 6.79 -25.29 5.95
CA LYS A 13 6.41 -25.20 7.36
C LYS A 13 5.41 -24.07 7.60
N GLN A 14 4.64 -24.14 8.69
CA GLN A 14 3.71 -23.07 9.08
C GLN A 14 4.44 -21.73 9.20
N CYS A 15 3.83 -20.67 8.68
CA CYS A 15 4.37 -19.33 8.73
C CYS A 15 4.51 -18.87 10.19
N LYS A 16 5.70 -18.34 10.53
CA LYS A 16 6.00 -17.83 11.87
C LYS A 16 5.51 -16.40 12.13
N ASN A 17 5.06 -15.68 11.10
CA ASN A 17 4.54 -14.32 11.25
C ASN A 17 3.19 -14.31 11.98
N TYR A 18 2.89 -13.20 12.65
CA TYR A 18 1.57 -12.96 13.24
C TYR A 18 0.50 -12.74 12.16
N ALA A 19 -0.69 -13.26 12.43
CA ALA A 19 -1.87 -12.97 11.62
C ALA A 19 -2.33 -11.54 11.88
N ILE A 20 -2.82 -10.86 10.83
CA ILE A 20 -3.52 -9.59 11.01
C ILE A 20 -4.83 -9.87 11.76
N LYS A 21 -5.22 -8.94 12.63
CA LYS A 21 -6.48 -9.01 13.40
C LYS A 21 -7.63 -9.35 12.45
N ASN A 22 -8.39 -10.39 12.79
CA ASN A 22 -9.55 -10.90 12.06
C ASN A 22 -9.28 -11.46 10.64
N CYS A 23 -8.03 -11.75 10.26
CA CYS A 23 -7.72 -12.35 8.93
C CYS A 23 -7.20 -13.79 8.98
N GLY A 24 -6.67 -14.28 10.12
CA GLY A 24 -6.10 -15.62 10.26
C GLY A 24 -4.78 -15.88 9.48
N VAL A 25 -4.42 -14.98 8.57
CA VAL A 25 -3.16 -14.98 7.80
C VAL A 25 -2.40 -13.67 7.99
N CYS A 26 -1.10 -13.64 7.65
CA CYS A 26 -0.26 -12.44 7.75
C CYS A 26 -0.27 -11.61 6.46
N ARG A 27 0.33 -10.41 6.51
CA ARG A 27 0.46 -9.50 5.34
C ARG A 27 1.10 -10.16 4.11
N MET A 28 2.00 -11.11 4.32
CA MET A 28 2.70 -11.81 3.23
C MET A 28 1.87 -12.93 2.60
N HIS A 29 0.88 -13.46 3.32
CA HIS A 29 0.04 -14.58 2.89
C HIS A 29 -1.42 -14.16 2.64
N GLY A 30 -1.64 -12.91 2.21
CA GLY A 30 -2.92 -12.45 1.69
C GLY A 30 -3.82 -11.71 2.68
N ALA A 31 -3.33 -11.38 3.88
CA ALA A 31 -4.10 -10.52 4.78
C ALA A 31 -4.23 -9.12 4.17
N LYS A 32 -5.48 -8.72 3.86
CA LYS A 32 -5.79 -7.39 3.32
C LYS A 32 -5.71 -6.34 4.43
N GLY A 33 -4.53 -5.74 4.59
CA GLY A 33 -4.33 -4.51 5.35
C GLY A 33 -4.92 -3.31 4.61
N GLY A 34 -5.59 -2.42 5.34
CA GLY A 34 -6.19 -1.21 4.79
C GLY A 34 -7.51 -0.84 5.47
N PRO A 35 -7.92 0.43 5.38
CA PRO A 35 -9.18 0.89 5.96
C PRO A 35 -10.37 0.14 5.33
N LYS A 36 -11.32 -0.29 6.16
CA LYS A 36 -12.57 -0.93 5.73
C LYS A 36 -13.73 0.05 5.60
N THR A 37 -13.61 1.22 6.24
CA THR A 37 -14.65 2.25 6.24
C THR A 37 -14.47 3.17 5.04
N LYS A 38 -15.58 3.68 4.49
CA LYS A 38 -15.56 4.67 3.41
C LYS A 38 -14.72 5.89 3.78
N ALA A 39 -14.90 6.40 5.01
CA ALA A 39 -14.12 7.52 5.53
C ALA A 39 -12.61 7.24 5.57
N GLY A 40 -12.21 6.03 5.98
CA GLY A 40 -10.80 5.65 5.99
C GLY A 40 -10.22 5.50 4.58
N ILE A 41 -11.00 4.97 3.63
CA ILE A 41 -10.61 4.89 2.21
C ILE A 41 -10.40 6.30 1.66
N ILE A 42 -11.36 7.21 1.84
CA ILE A 42 -11.26 8.61 1.40
C ILE A 42 -10.02 9.27 1.99
N LYS A 43 -9.77 9.11 3.29
CA LYS A 43 -8.54 9.62 3.94
C LYS A 43 -7.27 9.10 3.27
N CYS A 44 -7.19 7.80 2.99
CA CYS A 44 -6.04 7.24 2.28
C CYS A 44 -5.91 7.74 0.83
N THR A 45 -7.03 8.04 0.17
CA THR A 45 -7.06 8.58 -1.20
C THR A 45 -6.61 10.03 -1.27
N ILE A 46 -7.06 10.88 -0.34
CA ILE A 46 -6.73 12.32 -0.32
C ILE A 46 -5.35 12.62 0.25
N MET A 47 -4.79 11.71 1.07
CA MET A 47 -3.51 11.95 1.72
C MET A 47 -2.38 11.94 0.69
N PRO A 48 -1.57 13.01 0.58
CA PRO A 48 -0.45 13.06 -0.33
C PRO A 48 0.71 12.22 0.24
N PHE A 49 0.67 10.90 0.04
CA PHE A 49 1.80 10.00 0.34
C PHE A 49 2.88 10.01 -0.74
N LYS A 50 2.78 10.95 -1.69
CA LYS A 50 3.77 11.13 -2.74
C LYS A 50 4.81 12.11 -2.23
N HIS A 51 6.09 11.75 -2.37
CA HIS A 51 7.19 12.72 -2.18
C HIS A 51 6.84 13.94 -3.07
N GLY A 52 6.88 15.16 -2.53
CA GLY A 52 6.15 16.32 -3.07
C GLY A 52 6.17 16.49 -4.60
N LEU A 53 7.28 16.15 -5.25
CA LEU A 53 7.49 16.18 -6.70
C LEU A 53 6.59 15.25 -7.54
N TYR A 54 5.87 14.32 -6.91
CA TYR A 54 5.02 13.33 -7.59
C TYR A 54 3.52 13.59 -7.41
N SER A 55 3.12 14.66 -6.71
CA SER A 55 1.72 15.08 -6.70
C SER A 55 1.24 15.31 -8.14
N LYS A 56 -0.07 15.13 -8.40
CA LYS A 56 -0.60 15.30 -9.75
C LYS A 56 -0.34 16.72 -10.26
N GLU A 57 -0.53 17.71 -9.40
CA GLU A 57 -0.28 19.13 -9.64
C GLU A 57 1.17 19.39 -10.05
N VAL A 58 2.14 18.92 -9.26
CA VAL A 58 3.57 19.13 -9.54
C VAL A 58 4.00 18.39 -10.81
N GLN A 59 3.43 17.21 -11.10
CA GLN A 59 3.69 16.51 -12.36
C GLN A 59 3.14 17.25 -13.57
N GLU A 60 1.98 17.90 -13.45
CA GLU A 60 1.39 18.72 -14.51
C GLU A 60 2.23 19.99 -14.76
N GLU A 61 2.72 20.64 -13.70
CA GLU A 61 3.65 21.77 -13.79
C GLU A 61 4.99 21.39 -14.44
N ILE A 62 5.60 20.28 -14.01
CA ILE A 62 6.85 19.80 -14.64
C ILE A 62 6.61 19.48 -16.12
N ARG A 63 5.46 18.91 -16.47
CA ARG A 63 5.11 18.58 -17.85
C ARG A 63 4.91 19.84 -18.71
N SER A 64 4.30 20.90 -18.16
CA SER A 64 4.14 22.17 -18.87
C SER A 64 5.48 22.87 -19.07
N LEU A 65 6.32 22.93 -18.03
CA LEU A 65 7.68 23.49 -18.10
C LEU A 65 8.55 22.76 -19.13
N LYS A 66 8.49 21.42 -19.17
CA LYS A 66 9.22 20.63 -20.17
C LYS A 66 8.83 20.96 -21.61
N LYS A 67 7.55 21.24 -21.89
CA LYS A 67 7.11 21.64 -23.24
C LYS A 67 7.70 22.98 -23.68
N LEU A 68 8.02 23.87 -22.74
CA LEU A 68 8.62 25.18 -23.04
C LEU A 68 10.12 25.08 -23.30
N ILE A 69 10.79 24.10 -22.69
CA ILE A 69 12.24 23.89 -22.80
C ILE A 69 12.60 23.10 -24.07
N VAL A 70 11.79 22.12 -24.46
CA VAL A 70 12.03 21.26 -25.65
C VAL A 70 11.44 21.91 -26.93
N LYS A 71 11.60 23.22 -27.07
CA LYS A 71 11.22 23.94 -28.30
C LYS A 71 12.31 23.83 -29.36
#